data_AF-A0A7C9NI97-F1
#
_entry.id   AF-A0A7C9NI97-F1
#
_cell.length_a   1.000
_cell.length_b   1.000
_cell.length_c   1.000
_cell.angle_alpha   90.00
_cell.angle_beta   90.00
_cell.angle_gamma   90.00
#
_symmetry.space_group_name_H-M   'P 1'
#
loop_
_entity.id
_entity.type
_entity.pdbx_description
1 polymer ?
#
loop_
_entity_poly.entity_id
_entity_poly.type
_entity_poly.pdbx_seq_one_letter_code
_entity_poly.pdbx_strand_id
1 'polypeptide(L)' 'MSVLSVSADLTVWCKHGSFVWNEDGHEMTHPSDDPVGAARLIERHYRAPLEEDDGAPVTPRD' A
#
# COMPACT_ATOMS: atom_id res chain seq x y z
N MET A 1 -9.64 18.20 11.10
CA MET A 1 -10.24 16.86 11.18
C MET A 1 -9.37 15.95 10.35
N SER A 2 -8.76 14.92 10.94
CA SER A 2 -7.92 14.00 10.16
C SER A 2 -8.27 12.58 10.56
N VAL A 3 -8.82 11.84 9.61
CA VAL A 3 -9.14 10.42 9.71
C VAL A 3 -7.89 9.62 9.32
N LEU A 4 -7.51 8.66 10.17
CA LEU A 4 -6.48 7.66 9.89
C LEU A 4 -7.21 6.37 9.51
N SER A 5 -7.18 5.99 8.24
CA SER A 5 -7.68 4.68 7.80
C SER A 5 -6.53 3.68 7.80
N VAL A 6 -6.64 2.64 8.63
CA VAL A 6 -5.66 1.57 8.80
C VAL A 6 -6.22 0.34 8.08
N SER A 7 -5.69 -0.02 6.91
CA SER A 7 -6.12 -1.24 6.20
C SER A 7 -4.98 -2.07 5.59
N ALA A 8 -3.73 -1.75 5.89
CA ALA A 8 -2.56 -2.61 5.69
C ALA A 8 -1.52 -2.20 6.74
N ASP A 9 -0.53 -3.03 7.03
CA ASP A 9 0.67 -2.69 7.85
C ASP A 9 1.56 -1.62 7.18
N LEU A 10 0.93 -0.55 6.67
CA LEU A 10 1.56 0.59 6.06
C LEU A 10 1.83 1.62 7.16
N THR A 11 3.12 1.85 7.42
CA THR A 11 3.56 3.00 8.21
C THR A 11 3.93 4.13 7.26
N VAL A 12 3.24 5.28 7.38
CA VAL A 12 3.58 6.51 6.67
C VAL A 12 4.22 7.49 7.65
N TRP A 13 5.45 7.89 7.36
CA TRP A 13 6.16 8.92 8.11
C TRP A 13 5.96 10.28 7.45
N CYS A 14 5.80 11.32 8.28
CA CYS A 14 5.89 12.70 7.81
C CYS A 14 7.25 13.26 8.24
N LYS A 15 8.12 13.55 7.29
CA LYS A 15 9.48 14.06 7.54
C LYS A 15 9.85 15.09 6.49
N HIS A 16 10.37 16.25 6.92
CA HIS A 16 10.85 17.33 6.05
C HIS A 16 9.85 17.80 4.96
N GLY A 17 8.55 17.82 5.25
CA GLY A 17 7.53 18.22 4.26
C GLY A 17 7.26 17.15 3.20
N SER A 18 7.50 15.89 3.53
CA SER A 18 7.19 14.75 2.68
C SER A 18 6.57 13.61 3.47
N PHE A 19 5.66 12.90 2.83
CA PHE A 19 5.22 11.57 3.22
C PHE A 19 6.22 10.55 2.71
N VAL A 20 6.66 9.66 3.60
CA VAL A 20 7.59 8.58 3.29
C VAL A 20 6.96 7.27 3.74
N TRP A 21 7.03 6.23 2.92
CA TRP A 21 6.60 4.88 3.31
C TRP A 21 7.45 3.83 2.62
N ASN A 22 7.35 2.59 3.08
CA ASN A 22 7.98 1.45 2.43
C ASN A 22 6.96 0.70 1.58
N GLU A 23 7.32 0.42 0.34
CA GLU A 23 6.53 -0.30 -0.66
C GLU A 23 7.38 -1.48 -1.14
N ASP A 24 7.07 -2.71 -0.72
CA ASP A 24 7.83 -3.93 -1.06
C ASP A 24 9.36 -3.82 -0.89
N GLY A 25 9.82 -3.16 0.19
CA GLY A 25 11.24 -2.94 0.45
C GLY A 25 11.82 -1.68 -0.19
N HIS A 26 11.04 -0.96 -1.01
CA HIS A 26 11.43 0.31 -1.62
C HIS A 26 10.90 1.49 -0.83
N GLU A 27 11.77 2.45 -0.52
CA GLU A 27 11.35 3.71 0.10
C GLU A 27 10.70 4.62 -0.94
N MET A 28 9.44 4.95 -0.70
CA MET A 28 8.65 5.88 -1.50
C MET A 28 8.56 7.22 -0.80
N THR A 29 8.68 8.31 -1.56
CA THR A 29 8.60 9.69 -1.06
C THR A 29 7.58 10.48 -1.87
N HIS A 30 6.69 11.19 -1.19
CA HIS A 30 5.70 12.08 -1.78
C HIS A 30 5.70 13.44 -1.06
N PRO A 31 5.61 14.58 -1.75
CA PRO A 31 5.50 15.86 -1.08
C PRO A 31 4.21 15.97 -0.23
N SER A 32 4.31 16.67 0.91
CA SER A 32 3.21 16.75 1.89
C SER A 32 2.12 17.77 1.55
N ASP A 33 2.36 18.61 0.54
CA ASP A 33 1.39 19.56 0.01
C ASP A 33 0.30 18.90 -0.84
N ASP A 34 0.51 17.64 -1.26
CA ASP A 34 -0.48 16.81 -1.94
C ASP A 34 -0.78 15.49 -1.18
N PRO A 35 -1.53 15.55 -0.08
CA PRO A 35 -1.92 14.38 0.69
C PRO A 35 -2.91 13.46 -0.07
N VAL A 36 -3.65 14.00 -1.04
CA VAL A 36 -4.61 13.22 -1.84
C VAL A 36 -3.88 12.36 -2.87
N GLY A 37 -2.85 12.91 -3.51
CA GLY A 37 -1.95 12.15 -4.39
C GLY A 37 -1.28 11.00 -3.65
N ALA A 38 -0.76 11.26 -2.45
CA ALA A 38 -0.16 10.23 -1.60
C ALA A 38 -1.14 9.09 -1.28
N ALA A 39 -2.36 9.43 -0.85
CA ALA A 39 -3.39 8.45 -0.57
C ALA A 39 -3.75 7.61 -1.80
N ARG A 40 -3.83 8.20 -2.99
CA ARG A 40 -4.13 7.46 -4.23
C ARG A 40 -3.04 6.47 -4.63
N LEU A 41 -1.76 6.83 -4.44
CA LEU A 41 -0.65 5.90 -4.68
C LEU A 41 -0.70 4.72 -3.71
N ILE A 42 -0.91 5.02 -2.43
CA ILE A 42 -1.06 4.02 -1.38
C ILE A 42 -2.25 3.09 -1.68
N GLU A 43 -3.43 3.65 -1.99
CA GLU A 43 -4.61 2.85 -2.31
C GLU A 43 -4.37 1.96 -3.53
N ARG A 44 -3.69 2.45 -4.57
CA ARG A 44 -3.39 1.63 -5.75
C ARG A 44 -2.52 0.41 -5.40
N HIS A 45 -1.54 0.60 -4.52
CA HIS A 45 -0.62 -0.46 -4.14
C HIS A 45 -1.24 -1.46 -3.16
N TYR A 46 -1.92 -0.97 -2.12
CA TYR A 46 -2.47 -1.81 -1.03
C TYR A 46 -3.90 -2.31 -1.26
N ARG A 47 -4.61 -1.81 -2.29
CA ARG A 47 -5.94 -2.31 -2.70
C ARG A 47 -5.86 -3.30 -3.84
N ALA A 48 -4.67 -3.50 -4.45
CA ALA A 48 -4.48 -4.71 -5.23
C ALA A 48 -4.83 -5.88 -4.29
N PRO A 49 -5.75 -6.79 -4.65
CA PRO A 49 -5.94 -7.99 -3.86
C PRO A 49 -4.55 -8.58 -3.70
N LEU A 50 -4.18 -8.97 -2.48
CA LEU A 50 -3.23 -10.05 -2.35
C LEU A 50 -3.81 -11.13 -3.27
N GLU A 51 -3.24 -11.30 -4.46
CA GLU A 51 -3.46 -12.53 -5.20
C GLU A 51 -2.88 -13.57 -4.27
N GLU A 52 -3.76 -14.11 -3.42
CA GLU A 52 -3.59 -15.41 -2.83
C GLU A 52 -3.24 -16.29 -4.03
N ASP A 53 -1.95 -16.58 -4.17
CA ASP A 53 -1.45 -17.77 -4.83
C ASP A 53 -2.00 -18.95 -4.01
N ASP A 54 -3.33 -19.11 -4.06
CA ASP A 54 -4.02 -20.28 -3.60
C ASP A 54 -3.75 -21.29 -4.69
N GLY A 55 -2.59 -21.92 -4.57
CA GLY A 55 -2.18 -23.09 -5.32
C GLY A 55 -3.22 -24.18 -5.14
N ALA A 56 -4.32 -24.10 -5.89
CA ALA A 56 -5.32 -25.12 -5.95
C ALA A 56 -4.63 -26.39 -6.48
N PRO A 57 -4.66 -27.51 -5.74
CA PRO A 57 -4.10 -28.75 -6.26
C PRO A 57 -4.97 -29.18 -7.42
N VAL A 58 -4.42 -29.14 -8.63
CA VAL A 58 -5.05 -29.74 -9.81
C VAL A 58 -5.19 -31.24 -9.53
N THR A 59 -6.39 -31.68 -9.17
CA THR A 59 -6.69 -33.11 -9.08
C THR A 59 -6.73 -33.67 -10.50
N PRO A 60 -5.93 -34.70 -10.82
CA PRO A 60 -5.98 -35.35 -12.13
C PRO A 60 -7.35 -36.02 -12.27
N ARG A 61 -8.05 -35.72 -13.36
CA ARG A 61 -9.30 -36.38 -13.71
C ARG A 61 -8.97 -37.64 -14.52
N ASP A 62 -9.28 -38.80 -13.94
CA ASP A 62 -9.29 -40.12 -14.61
C ASP A 62 -10.36 -40.16 -15.72
#